data_AF-A0A956EX16-F1
#
_entry.id   AF-A0A956EX16-F1
#
_cell.length_a   1.000
_cell.length_b   1.000
_cell.length_c   1.000
_cell.angle_alpha   90.00
_cell.angle_beta   90.00
_cell.angle_gamma   90.00
#
_symmetry.space_group_name_H-M   'P 1'
#
loop_
_entity.id
_entity.type
_entity.pdbx_description
1 polymer ?
#
loop_
_entity_poly.entity_id
_entity_poly.type
_entity_poly.pdbx_seq_one_letter_code
_entity_poly.pdbx_strand_id
1 'polypeptide(L)'
;PTLARARGKVLFFINDRADFARAYSRDFTTTAGRLMFAESQPGEDIEAVRILNGALSDFSEIQQAVKDGFIVRTRDGGLDAAQDPAEFESALKSGAQIISTDFPVKVDGVDYVMEIPGGTPARCNPLNAPTDCTSADIESRERLR
;
A
#
# COMPACT_ATOMS: atom_id res chain seq x y z
N PRO A 1 -2.01 14.40 -3.56
CA PRO A 1 -0.86 15.21 -4.09
C PRO A 1 -0.37 14.56 -5.40
N THR A 2 0.30 15.30 -6.28
CA THR A 2 0.92 14.67 -7.46
C THR A 2 2.19 13.90 -7.06
N LEU A 3 2.61 12.91 -7.85
CA LEU A 3 3.80 12.13 -7.54
C LEU A 3 5.07 12.99 -7.62
N ALA A 4 5.12 13.97 -8.54
CA ALA A 4 6.20 14.95 -8.59
C ALA A 4 6.32 15.74 -7.27
N ARG A 5 5.20 16.14 -6.66
CA ARG A 5 5.18 16.84 -5.35
C ARG A 5 5.53 15.95 -4.17
N ALA A 6 5.33 14.64 -4.29
CA ALA A 6 5.65 13.66 -3.27
C ALA A 6 7.08 13.13 -3.36
N ARG A 7 7.73 13.26 -4.54
CA ARG A 7 9.11 12.80 -4.76
C ARG A 7 10.07 13.35 -3.72
N GLY A 8 10.92 12.47 -3.20
CA GLY A 8 11.94 12.81 -2.19
C GLY A 8 11.39 12.93 -0.77
N LYS A 9 10.08 12.71 -0.57
CA LYS A 9 9.48 12.61 0.76
C LYS A 9 9.42 11.16 1.22
N VAL A 10 9.42 10.98 2.53
CA VAL A 10 9.29 9.68 3.17
C VAL A 10 8.03 9.67 4.04
N LEU A 11 7.27 8.59 3.96
CA LEU A 11 6.11 8.33 4.81
C LEU A 11 6.50 7.27 5.84
N PHE A 12 6.28 7.59 7.12
CA PHE A 12 6.37 6.61 8.19
C PHE A 12 4.97 6.35 8.74
N PHE A 13 4.62 5.09 8.97
CA PHE A 13 3.37 4.73 9.62
C PHE A 13 3.57 3.58 10.60
N ILE A 14 2.77 3.57 11.65
CA ILE A 14 2.74 2.51 12.65
C ILE A 14 1.93 1.35 12.08
N ASN A 15 2.56 0.17 11.98
CA ASN A 15 1.92 -1.05 11.50
C ASN A 15 1.22 -1.83 12.61
N ASP A 16 0.30 -1.16 13.31
CA ASP A 16 -0.47 -1.68 14.44
C ASP A 16 -1.58 -0.65 14.80
N ARG A 17 -2.69 -1.11 15.40
CA ARG A 17 -3.75 -0.29 16.01
C ARG A 17 -3.89 -0.46 17.51
N ALA A 18 -3.04 -1.27 18.14
CA ALA A 18 -3.08 -1.49 19.58
C ALA A 18 -2.68 -0.23 20.38
N ASP A 19 -2.42 -0.44 21.67
CA ASP A 19 -2.23 0.64 22.66
C ASP A 19 -1.16 1.66 22.26
N PHE A 20 -0.11 1.23 21.55
CA PHE A 20 0.91 2.15 21.06
C PHE A 20 0.35 3.15 20.05
N ALA A 21 -0.38 2.69 19.03
CA ALA A 21 -0.96 3.55 18.00
C ALA A 21 -2.02 4.50 18.59
N ARG A 22 -2.84 3.99 19.52
CA ARG A 22 -3.81 4.79 20.29
C ARG A 22 -3.12 5.90 21.09
N ALA A 23 -2.13 5.55 21.91
CA ALA A 23 -1.42 6.53 22.73
C ALA A 23 -0.66 7.56 21.87
N TYR A 24 -0.05 7.10 20.78
CA TYR A 24 0.69 7.94 19.86
C TYR A 24 -0.21 8.99 19.18
N SER A 25 -1.40 8.58 18.72
CA SER A 25 -2.38 9.39 18.02
C SER A 25 -3.36 10.17 18.92
N ARG A 26 -3.13 10.16 20.25
CA ARG A 26 -4.04 10.76 21.24
C ARG A 26 -5.47 10.26 21.05
N ASP A 27 -5.65 8.95 21.12
CA ASP A 27 -6.92 8.27 20.91
C ASP A 27 -7.52 8.52 19.51
N PHE A 28 -6.68 8.43 18.48
CA PHE A 28 -7.06 8.60 17.07
C PHE A 28 -7.64 9.99 16.71
N THR A 29 -7.31 11.01 17.51
CA THR A 29 -7.78 12.40 17.27
C THR A 29 -6.74 13.26 16.55
N THR A 30 -5.44 13.01 16.71
CA THR A 30 -4.42 13.80 16.02
C THR A 30 -3.02 13.17 16.00
N THR A 31 -2.34 13.30 14.88
CA THR A 31 -0.89 13.05 14.74
C THR A 31 -0.07 14.34 14.62
N ALA A 32 -0.68 15.51 14.85
CA ALA A 32 -0.01 16.80 14.72
C ALA A 32 1.18 16.93 15.70
N GLY A 33 2.33 17.32 15.15
CA GLY A 33 3.59 17.38 15.88
C GLY A 33 4.28 16.02 16.08
N ARG A 34 3.83 14.96 15.39
CA ARG A 34 4.45 13.64 15.40
C ARG A 34 5.09 13.31 14.05
N LEU A 35 6.01 12.33 14.02
CA LEU A 35 6.82 11.99 12.83
C LEU A 35 6.17 10.98 11.88
N MET A 36 5.39 10.06 12.44
CA MET A 36 4.70 8.96 11.78
C MET A 36 3.18 9.18 11.80
N PHE A 37 2.49 8.53 10.87
CA PHE A 37 1.05 8.33 10.88
C PHE A 37 0.69 7.08 11.71
N ALA A 38 -0.51 7.04 12.27
CA ALA A 38 -1.08 5.81 12.81
C ALA A 38 -2.06 5.24 11.79
N GLU A 39 -2.28 3.92 11.82
CA GLU A 39 -3.39 3.33 11.08
C GLU A 39 -4.72 3.91 11.59
N SER A 40 -5.56 4.36 10.67
CA SER A 40 -6.80 5.10 10.91
C SER A 40 -8.01 4.38 10.30
N GLN A 41 -9.23 4.62 10.78
CA GLN A 41 -10.47 4.09 10.19
C GLN A 41 -11.34 5.23 9.63
N PRO A 42 -12.29 4.93 8.73
CA PRO A 42 -13.30 5.91 8.32
C PRO A 42 -14.06 6.49 9.53
N GLY A 43 -14.21 7.80 9.56
CA GLY A 43 -14.78 8.61 10.65
C GLY A 43 -13.78 9.13 11.68
N GLU A 44 -12.49 8.78 11.63
CA GLU A 44 -11.49 9.27 12.59
C GLU A 44 -10.84 10.59 12.14
N ASP A 45 -10.31 11.38 13.07
CA ASP A 45 -9.68 12.67 12.72
C ASP A 45 -8.31 12.51 12.04
N ILE A 46 -7.73 11.30 12.10
CA ILE A 46 -6.39 10.98 11.60
C ILE A 46 -6.40 10.15 10.30
N GLU A 47 -7.52 10.16 9.56
CA GLU A 47 -7.68 9.43 8.30
C GLU A 47 -6.52 9.67 7.32
N ALA A 48 -5.68 8.66 7.12
CA ALA A 48 -4.54 8.74 6.21
C ALA A 48 -4.09 7.38 5.71
N VAL A 49 -3.85 6.42 6.62
CA VAL A 49 -3.24 5.12 6.30
C VAL A 49 -4.14 3.99 6.77
N ARG A 50 -4.36 2.99 5.90
CA ARG A 50 -5.05 1.73 6.21
C ARG A 50 -4.12 0.56 6.06
N ILE A 51 -4.26 -0.41 6.95
CA ILE A 51 -3.45 -1.64 6.94
C ILE A 51 -4.43 -2.81 6.90
N LEU A 52 -4.58 -3.41 5.72
CA LEU A 52 -5.55 -4.46 5.45
C LEU A 52 -4.78 -5.69 4.97
N ASN A 53 -4.55 -6.63 5.87
CA ASN A 53 -3.57 -7.71 5.67
C ASN A 53 -4.03 -8.79 4.69
N GLY A 54 -5.34 -9.01 4.54
CA GLY A 54 -5.86 -10.05 3.67
C GLY A 54 -6.24 -9.48 2.32
N ALA A 55 -5.40 -9.66 1.29
CA ALA A 55 -5.71 -9.13 -0.02
C ALA A 55 -6.94 -9.81 -0.64
N LEU A 56 -7.20 -11.08 -0.33
CA LEU A 56 -8.45 -11.77 -0.67
C LEU A 56 -9.60 -11.42 0.28
N SER A 57 -9.42 -11.55 1.60
CA SER A 57 -10.52 -11.36 2.57
C SER A 57 -11.00 -9.91 2.64
N ASP A 58 -10.09 -8.96 2.50
CA ASP A 58 -10.33 -7.53 2.68
C ASP A 58 -10.48 -6.82 1.32
N PHE A 59 -10.57 -7.57 0.21
CA PHE A 59 -10.50 -7.02 -1.16
C PHE A 59 -11.42 -5.82 -1.37
N SER A 60 -12.72 -5.98 -1.05
CA SER A 60 -13.72 -4.91 -1.21
C SER A 60 -13.44 -3.71 -0.30
N GLU A 61 -12.93 -3.97 0.91
CA GLU A 61 -12.60 -2.93 1.87
C GLU A 61 -11.36 -2.14 1.44
N ILE A 62 -10.35 -2.81 0.88
CA ILE A 62 -9.18 -2.18 0.26
C ILE A 62 -9.64 -1.26 -0.87
N GLN A 63 -10.48 -1.76 -1.78
CA GLN A 63 -10.97 -0.95 -2.90
C GLN A 63 -11.72 0.30 -2.41
N GLN A 64 -12.52 0.16 -1.35
CA GLN A 64 -13.27 1.28 -0.78
C GLN A 64 -12.32 2.29 -0.11
N ALA A 65 -11.39 1.84 0.72
CA ALA A 65 -10.40 2.71 1.35
C ALA A 65 -9.55 3.49 0.34
N VAL A 66 -9.16 2.85 -0.77
CA VAL A 66 -8.43 3.52 -1.86
C VAL A 66 -9.28 4.63 -2.51
N LYS A 67 -10.59 4.37 -2.73
CA LYS A 67 -11.53 5.36 -3.30
C LYS A 67 -11.80 6.50 -2.33
N ASP A 68 -11.81 6.23 -1.03
CA ASP A 68 -11.98 7.22 0.03
C ASP A 68 -10.71 8.07 0.25
N GLY A 69 -9.61 7.74 -0.43
CA GLY A 69 -8.38 8.54 -0.45
C GLY A 69 -7.31 8.12 0.55
N PHE A 70 -7.49 6.98 1.24
CA PHE A 70 -6.46 6.41 2.09
C PHE A 70 -5.27 5.89 1.27
N ILE A 71 -4.08 5.94 1.87
CA ILE A 71 -2.95 5.10 1.46
C ILE A 71 -3.16 3.74 2.12
N VAL A 72 -3.33 2.70 1.32
CA VAL A 72 -3.58 1.35 1.80
C VAL A 72 -2.33 0.49 1.63
N ARG A 73 -1.94 -0.16 2.71
CA ARG A 73 -0.96 -1.25 2.70
C ARG A 73 -1.67 -2.58 2.86
N THR A 74 -1.34 -3.53 1.99
CA THR A 74 -1.76 -4.94 2.09
C THR A 74 -0.55 -5.88 2.02
N ARG A 75 -0.80 -7.19 2.01
CA ARG A 75 0.22 -8.24 1.91
C ARG A 75 -0.14 -9.21 0.78
N ASP A 76 0.87 -9.86 0.22
CA ASP A 76 0.73 -10.91 -0.79
C ASP A 76 0.46 -12.31 -0.21
N GLY A 77 0.14 -12.44 1.08
CA GLY A 77 -0.06 -13.73 1.77
C GLY A 77 1.14 -14.23 2.58
N GLY A 78 2.33 -13.63 2.46
CA GLY A 78 3.51 -14.06 3.22
C GLY A 78 4.12 -15.36 2.69
N LEU A 79 4.70 -16.21 3.55
CA LEU A 79 5.31 -17.48 3.12
C LEU A 79 4.35 -18.40 2.34
N ASP A 80 3.05 -18.29 2.60
CA ASP A 80 2.02 -19.06 1.90
C ASP A 80 1.76 -18.56 0.47
N ALA A 81 2.23 -17.35 0.10
CA ALA A 81 2.13 -16.80 -1.25
C ALA A 81 2.80 -17.68 -2.32
N ALA A 82 3.85 -18.41 -1.93
CA ALA A 82 4.52 -19.37 -2.81
C ALA A 82 3.63 -20.58 -3.15
N GLN A 83 2.60 -20.85 -2.36
CA GLN A 83 1.66 -21.96 -2.53
C GLN A 83 0.37 -21.51 -3.23
N ASP A 84 -0.07 -20.27 -3.00
CA ASP A 84 -1.26 -19.71 -3.62
C ASP A 84 -1.01 -18.30 -4.21
N PRO A 85 -0.84 -18.17 -5.54
CA PRO A 85 -0.62 -16.87 -6.18
C PRO A 85 -1.87 -15.98 -6.20
N ALA A 86 -3.05 -16.48 -5.79
CA ALA A 86 -4.30 -15.71 -5.80
C ALA A 86 -4.25 -14.49 -4.87
N GLU A 87 -3.53 -14.57 -3.74
CA GLU A 87 -3.37 -13.43 -2.82
C GLU A 87 -2.62 -12.27 -3.49
N PHE A 88 -1.52 -12.53 -4.18
CA PHE A 88 -0.77 -11.48 -4.88
C PHE A 88 -1.60 -10.87 -6.03
N GLU A 89 -2.28 -11.70 -6.81
CA GLU A 89 -3.20 -11.23 -7.85
C GLU A 89 -4.33 -10.36 -7.28
N SER A 90 -4.86 -10.75 -6.12
CA SER A 90 -5.86 -9.98 -5.40
C SER A 90 -5.28 -8.64 -4.92
N ALA A 91 -4.06 -8.65 -4.36
CA ALA A 91 -3.38 -7.45 -3.88
C ALA A 91 -3.20 -6.43 -5.01
N LEU A 92 -2.78 -6.88 -6.19
CA LEU A 92 -2.66 -6.04 -7.39
C LEU A 92 -4.01 -5.46 -7.83
N LYS A 93 -5.06 -6.29 -7.89
CA LYS A 93 -6.41 -5.90 -8.36
C LYS A 93 -7.17 -5.03 -7.36
N SER A 94 -6.84 -5.14 -6.08
CA SER A 94 -7.48 -4.38 -4.99
C SER A 94 -7.18 -2.88 -5.05
N GLY A 95 -6.09 -2.49 -5.72
CA GLY A 95 -5.65 -1.10 -5.78
C GLY A 95 -4.92 -0.62 -4.52
N ALA A 96 -4.53 -1.50 -3.60
CA ALA A 96 -3.60 -1.12 -2.53
C ALA A 96 -2.32 -0.50 -3.12
N GLN A 97 -1.85 0.61 -2.56
CA GLN A 97 -0.68 1.33 -3.06
C GLN A 97 0.63 0.73 -2.55
N ILE A 98 0.59 -0.04 -1.45
CA ILE A 98 1.76 -0.69 -0.86
C ILE A 98 1.43 -2.18 -0.66
N ILE A 99 2.26 -3.07 -1.21
CA ILE A 99 2.15 -4.51 -0.99
C ILE A 99 3.43 -4.96 -0.29
N SER A 100 3.31 -5.53 0.90
CA SER A 100 4.44 -6.20 1.55
C SER A 100 4.55 -7.63 1.09
N THR A 101 5.78 -8.10 0.91
CA THR A 101 6.10 -9.47 0.51
C THR A 101 7.38 -9.92 1.17
N ASP A 102 7.45 -11.22 1.45
CA ASP A 102 8.68 -11.90 1.87
C ASP A 102 9.54 -12.33 0.66
N PHE A 103 9.05 -12.14 -0.56
CA PHE A 103 9.67 -12.56 -1.82
C PHE A 103 9.92 -11.41 -2.82
N PRO A 104 10.54 -10.28 -2.40
CA PRO A 104 10.70 -9.09 -3.26
C PRO A 104 11.78 -9.23 -4.34
N VAL A 105 12.62 -10.26 -4.24
CA VAL A 105 13.74 -10.53 -5.16
C VAL A 105 13.96 -12.02 -5.26
N LYS A 106 14.45 -12.49 -6.41
CA LYS A 106 14.82 -13.90 -6.60
C LYS A 106 15.94 -14.28 -5.66
N VAL A 107 15.75 -15.39 -4.94
CA VAL A 107 16.75 -16.01 -4.07
C VAL A 107 16.93 -17.47 -4.49
N ASP A 108 18.17 -17.95 -4.47
CA ASP A 108 18.48 -19.34 -4.82
C ASP A 108 17.73 -20.32 -3.90
N GLY A 109 17.09 -21.33 -4.50
CA GLY A 109 16.29 -22.32 -3.77
C GLY A 109 14.87 -21.87 -3.43
N VAL A 110 14.46 -20.65 -3.80
CA VAL A 110 13.08 -20.17 -3.68
C VAL A 110 12.50 -19.96 -5.07
N ASP A 111 11.46 -20.73 -5.44
CA ASP A 111 10.88 -20.68 -6.78
C ASP A 111 10.00 -19.45 -6.99
N TYR A 112 9.31 -19.01 -5.95
CA TYR A 112 8.43 -17.85 -5.99
C TYR A 112 9.20 -16.54 -5.83
N VAL A 113 8.89 -15.59 -6.71
CA VAL A 113 9.33 -14.20 -6.63
C VAL A 113 8.15 -13.32 -7.02
N MET A 114 7.91 -12.27 -6.25
CA MET A 114 6.92 -11.27 -6.61
C MET A 114 7.46 -10.39 -7.74
N GLU A 115 6.81 -10.43 -8.89
CA GLU A 115 7.07 -9.52 -9.99
C GLU A 115 5.87 -8.63 -10.24
N ILE A 116 6.09 -7.32 -10.30
CA ILE A 116 5.04 -6.35 -10.60
C ILE A 116 4.80 -6.36 -12.12
N PRO A 117 3.62 -6.77 -12.62
CA PRO A 117 3.42 -6.87 -14.05
C PRO A 117 3.48 -5.49 -14.71
N GLY A 118 4.34 -5.36 -15.72
CA GLY A 118 4.48 -4.15 -16.52
C GLY A 118 5.27 -3.02 -15.85
N GLY A 119 5.93 -3.23 -14.71
CA GLY A 119 6.79 -2.23 -14.05
C GLY A 119 7.73 -2.85 -13.01
N THR A 120 8.75 -2.12 -12.58
CA THR A 120 9.67 -2.56 -11.52
C THR A 120 10.26 -1.37 -10.74
N PRO A 121 9.87 -1.14 -9.46
CA PRO A 121 8.98 -1.95 -8.62
C PRO A 121 7.51 -1.47 -8.62
N ALA A 122 7.07 -0.58 -9.51
CA ALA A 122 5.75 0.05 -9.42
C ALA A 122 4.93 -0.10 -10.71
N ARG A 123 3.60 -0.14 -10.58
CA ARG A 123 2.66 -0.08 -11.71
C ARG A 123 1.53 0.89 -11.44
N CYS A 124 0.86 1.30 -12.52
CA CYS A 124 -0.33 2.13 -12.40
C CYS A 124 -1.43 1.42 -11.60
N ASN A 125 -2.03 2.18 -10.69
CA ASN A 125 -3.10 1.71 -9.84
C ASN A 125 -4.38 1.48 -10.67
N PRO A 126 -5.02 0.30 -10.59
CA PRO A 126 -6.18 -0.01 -11.43
C PRO A 126 -7.45 0.78 -11.05
N LEU A 127 -7.49 1.45 -9.89
CA LEU A 127 -8.66 2.16 -9.41
C LEU A 127 -8.59 3.68 -9.58
N ASN A 128 -7.42 4.27 -9.34
CA ASN A 128 -7.28 5.73 -9.26
C ASN A 128 -6.22 6.32 -10.20
N ALA A 129 -5.54 5.51 -11.01
CA ALA A 129 -4.66 6.04 -12.05
C ALA A 129 -5.48 6.49 -13.28
N PRO A 130 -4.97 7.46 -14.05
CA PRO A 130 -5.50 7.77 -15.38
C PRO A 130 -5.56 6.53 -16.28
N THR A 131 -6.53 6.46 -17.19
CA THR A 131 -6.72 5.30 -18.08
C THR A 131 -5.57 5.07 -19.05
N ASP A 132 -4.78 6.10 -19.34
CA ASP A 132 -3.60 6.08 -20.19
C ASP A 132 -2.29 5.94 -19.39
N CYS A 133 -2.37 5.71 -18.08
CA CYS A 133 -1.21 5.55 -17.22
C CYS A 133 -0.38 4.32 -17.63
N THR A 134 0.93 4.53 -17.75
CA THR A 134 1.93 3.47 -17.92
C THR A 134 2.90 3.48 -16.74
N SER A 135 3.55 2.35 -16.44
CA SER A 135 4.53 2.30 -15.34
C SER A 135 5.70 3.28 -15.56
N ALA A 136 6.03 3.61 -16.81
CA ALA A 136 7.01 4.64 -17.12
C ALA A 136 6.62 6.04 -16.59
N ASP A 137 5.32 6.34 -16.45
CA ASP A 137 4.83 7.62 -15.94
C ASP A 137 5.04 7.77 -14.42
N ILE A 138 5.23 6.65 -13.71
CA ILE A 138 5.47 6.64 -12.26
C ILE A 138 6.92 6.26 -11.89
N GLU A 139 7.64 5.57 -12.78
CA GLU A 139 9.03 5.16 -12.55
C GLU A 139 10.05 6.13 -13.14
N SER A 140 9.73 6.78 -14.28
CA SER A 140 10.64 7.72 -14.91
C SER A 140 10.57 9.10 -14.26
N ARG A 141 11.72 9.58 -13.77
CA ARG A 141 11.84 10.92 -13.17
C ARG A 141 11.34 12.03 -14.09
N GLU A 142 11.55 11.90 -15.39
CA GLU A 142 11.19 12.92 -16.39
C GLU A 142 9.69 12.95 -16.70
N ARG A 143 8.96 11.86 -16.39
CA ARG A 143 7.53 11.71 -16.68
C ARG A 143 6.64 11.93 -15.46
N LEU A 144 7.22 11.96 -14.26
CA LEU A 144 6.49 12.24 -13.03
C LEU A 144 5.82 13.61 -13.09
N ARG A 145 4.50 13.60 -13.03
CA ARG A 145 3.65 14.79 -12.88
C ARG A 145 3.17 14.96 -11.44
#